data_AF-A0A0X8I9Y5-F1
#
_entry.id   AF-A0A0X8I9Y5-F1
#
_cell.length_a   1.000
_cell.length_b   1.000
_cell.length_c   1.000
_cell.angle_alpha   90.00
_cell.angle_beta   90.00
_cell.angle_gamma   90.00
#
_symmetry.space_group_name_H-M   'P 1'
#
loop_
_entity.id
_entity.type
_entity.pdbx_description
1 polymer ?
#
loop_
_entity_poly.entity_id
_entity_poly.type
_entity_poly.pdbx_seq_one_letter_code
_entity_poly.pdbx_strand_id
1 'polypeptide(L)'
;MPSASLDEATRASLELARLAMIDSRLASREGLSDAARALQALSENAMVIAKYLTSGSISAVISRLESSDMRELLAYASPRTAEAYESLRYYLTYLQGLRSSSR
;
A
#
# COMPACT_ATOMS: atom_id res chain seq x y z
N MET A 1 -0.71 -4.97 -23.17
CA MET A 1 -0.11 -4.45 -21.92
C MET A 1 -1.21 -4.39 -20.88
N PRO A 2 -1.00 -4.85 -19.63
CA PRO A 2 -2.03 -4.72 -18.60
C PRO A 2 -2.25 -3.22 -18.32
N SER A 3 -3.44 -2.75 -18.62
CA SER A 3 -3.90 -1.39 -18.30
C SER A 3 -4.22 -1.34 -16.81
N ALA A 4 -3.49 -0.55 -16.01
CA ALA A 4 -3.80 -0.44 -14.59
C ALA A 4 -5.15 0.26 -14.39
N SER A 5 -6.11 -0.46 -13.80
CA SER A 5 -7.42 0.06 -13.40
C SER A 5 -7.44 0.43 -11.91
N LEU A 6 -8.41 1.26 -11.53
CA LEU A 6 -8.70 1.55 -10.12
C LEU A 6 -8.95 0.26 -9.31
N ASP A 7 -9.58 -0.74 -9.92
CA ASP A 7 -9.85 -2.02 -9.28
C ASP A 7 -8.57 -2.81 -8.99
N GLU A 8 -7.59 -2.79 -9.91
CA GLU A 8 -6.30 -3.45 -9.70
C GLU A 8 -5.48 -2.76 -8.61
N ALA A 9 -5.45 -1.43 -8.61
CA ALA A 9 -4.84 -0.66 -7.54
C ALA A 9 -5.53 -0.97 -6.18
N THR A 10 -6.86 -1.05 -6.17
CA THR A 10 -7.63 -1.38 -4.96
C THR A 10 -7.28 -2.77 -4.45
N ARG A 11 -7.29 -3.77 -5.33
CA ARG A 11 -6.92 -5.15 -4.99
C ARG A 11 -5.49 -5.24 -4.46
N ALA A 12 -4.53 -4.56 -5.10
CA ALA A 12 -3.15 -4.53 -4.63
C ALA A 12 -3.04 -3.88 -3.24
N SER A 13 -3.78 -2.80 -3.00
CA SER A 13 -3.81 -2.13 -1.69
C SER A 13 -4.39 -3.01 -0.60
N LEU A 14 -5.46 -3.74 -0.88
CA LEU A 14 -6.05 -4.70 0.06
C LEU A 14 -5.12 -5.89 0.35
N GLU A 15 -4.43 -6.40 -0.68
CA GLU A 15 -3.47 -7.50 -0.48
C GLU A 15 -2.26 -7.05 0.34
N LEU A 16 -1.72 -5.86 0.07
CA LEU A 16 -0.68 -5.25 0.91
C LEU A 16 -1.15 -5.13 2.36
N ALA A 17 -2.36 -4.61 2.58
CA ALA A 17 -2.92 -4.47 3.92
C ALA A 17 -3.00 -5.82 4.66
N ARG A 18 -3.47 -6.86 3.95
CA ARG A 18 -3.61 -8.21 4.49
C ARG A 18 -2.26 -8.82 4.85
N LEU A 19 -1.28 -8.74 3.96
CA LEU A 19 0.05 -9.29 4.18
C LEU A 19 0.79 -8.56 5.29
N ALA A 20 0.74 -7.23 5.32
CA ALA A 20 1.34 -6.44 6.40
C ALA A 20 0.71 -6.75 7.78
N MET A 21 -0.61 -7.00 7.84
CA MET A 21 -1.27 -7.45 9.07
C MET A 21 -0.81 -8.84 9.51
N ILE A 22 -0.58 -9.77 8.57
CA ILE A 22 -0.04 -11.11 8.88
C ILE A 22 1.38 -10.98 9.44
N ASP A 23 2.25 -10.23 8.76
CA ASP A 23 3.63 -10.02 9.19
C ASP A 23 3.68 -9.31 10.55
N SER A 24 2.81 -8.32 10.80
CA SER A 24 2.69 -7.63 12.09
C SER A 24 2.37 -8.61 13.23
N ARG A 25 1.40 -9.50 13.02
CA ARG A 25 1.02 -10.52 14.01
C ARG A 25 2.15 -11.51 14.27
N LEU A 26 2.91 -11.89 13.23
CA LEU A 26 4.07 -12.74 13.38
C LEU A 26 5.18 -12.03 14.19
N ALA A 27 5.53 -10.80 13.82
CA ALA A 27 6.51 -10.00 14.55
C ALA A 27 6.12 -9.82 16.04
N SER A 28 4.83 -9.61 16.33
CA SER A 28 4.34 -9.51 17.70
C SER A 28 4.51 -10.81 18.48
N ARG A 29 4.35 -11.98 17.84
CA ARG A 29 4.55 -13.29 18.49
C ARG A 29 6.02 -13.56 18.78
N GLU A 30 6.90 -13.10 17.91
CA GLU A 30 8.37 -13.21 18.07
C GLU A 30 8.96 -12.14 19.00
N GLY A 31 8.13 -11.27 19.60
CA GLY A 31 8.58 -10.20 20.51
C GLY A 31 9.24 -9.00 19.80
N LEU A 32 9.13 -8.90 18.48
CA LEU A 32 9.68 -7.81 17.67
C LEU A 32 8.71 -6.62 17.63
N SER A 33 8.58 -5.89 18.75
CA SER A 33 7.54 -4.86 18.91
C SER A 33 7.64 -3.68 17.92
N ASP A 34 8.85 -3.27 17.54
CA ASP A 34 9.05 -2.17 16.58
C ASP A 34 8.60 -2.59 15.17
N ALA A 35 9.00 -3.79 14.75
CA ALA A 35 8.55 -4.38 13.50
C ALA A 35 7.03 -4.56 13.47
N ALA A 36 6.44 -5.08 14.55
CA ALA A 36 5.00 -5.28 14.65
C ALA A 36 4.22 -3.97 14.49
N ARG A 37 4.67 -2.89 15.15
CA ARG A 37 4.08 -1.55 15.02
C ARG A 37 4.26 -0.98 13.62
N ALA A 38 5.44 -1.11 13.03
CA ALA A 38 5.71 -0.63 11.68
C ALA A 38 4.81 -1.32 10.63
N LEU A 39 4.69 -2.64 10.72
CA LEU A 39 3.87 -3.45 9.82
C LEU A 39 2.37 -3.22 10.04
N GLN A 40 1.95 -2.97 11.27
CA GLN A 40 0.59 -2.54 11.56
C GLN A 40 0.28 -1.20 10.90
N ALA A 41 1.16 -0.20 11.06
CA ALA A 41 1.01 1.10 10.40
C ALA A 41 0.99 0.96 8.87
N LEU A 42 1.78 0.04 8.29
CA LEU A 42 1.75 -0.23 6.85
C LEU A 42 0.40 -0.80 6.42
N SER A 43 -0.16 -1.72 7.20
CA SER A 43 -1.49 -2.30 6.95
C SER A 43 -2.59 -1.23 6.98
N GLU A 44 -2.59 -0.38 8.00
CA GLU A 44 -3.56 0.70 8.16
C GLU A 44 -3.47 1.73 7.03
N ASN A 45 -2.25 2.11 6.63
CA ASN A 45 -2.02 2.98 5.47
C ASN A 45 -2.60 2.38 4.18
N ALA A 46 -2.33 1.11 3.92
CA ALA A 46 -2.83 0.41 2.75
C ALA A 46 -4.35 0.27 2.76
N MET A 47 -4.98 0.11 3.93
CA MET A 47 -6.45 0.13 4.05
C MET A 47 -7.05 1.50 3.72
N VAL A 48 -6.44 2.59 4.22
CA VAL A 48 -6.89 3.95 3.92
C VAL A 48 -6.78 4.25 2.43
N ILE A 49 -5.68 3.84 1.78
CA ILE A 49 -5.51 3.95 0.33
C ILE A 49 -6.60 3.17 -0.41
N ALA A 50 -6.88 1.93 -0.01
CA ALA A 50 -7.94 1.13 -0.63
C ALA A 50 -9.30 1.84 -0.54
N LYS A 51 -9.62 2.46 0.60
CA LYS A 51 -10.86 3.24 0.78
C LYS A 51 -10.94 4.46 -0.15
N TYR A 52 -9.83 5.16 -0.37
CA TYR A 52 -9.80 6.27 -1.32
C TYR A 52 -9.89 5.81 -2.77
N LEU A 53 -9.31 4.66 -3.10
CA LEU A 53 -9.42 4.07 -4.44
C LEU A 53 -10.86 3.63 -4.75
N THR A 54 -11.57 3.01 -3.80
CA THR A 54 -12.97 2.62 -3.99
C THR A 54 -13.90 3.82 -4.11
N SER A 55 -13.58 4.96 -3.49
CA SER A 55 -14.32 6.22 -3.69
C SER A 55 -13.86 7.02 -4.91
N GLY A 56 -12.95 6.47 -5.75
CA GLY A 56 -12.39 7.14 -6.93
C GLY A 56 -11.56 8.39 -6.62
N SER A 57 -11.18 8.59 -5.36
CA SER A 57 -10.54 9.81 -4.86
C SER A 57 -9.02 9.75 -5.01
N ILE A 58 -8.54 9.83 -6.26
CA ILE A 58 -7.11 9.73 -6.58
C ILE A 58 -6.28 10.80 -5.84
N SER A 59 -6.75 12.05 -5.73
CA SER A 59 -6.00 13.09 -5.00
C SER A 59 -5.73 12.72 -3.54
N ALA A 60 -6.70 12.12 -2.86
CA ALA A 60 -6.53 11.66 -1.48
C ALA A 60 -5.53 10.50 -1.38
N VAL A 61 -5.48 9.61 -2.37
CA VAL A 61 -4.45 8.56 -2.46
C VAL A 61 -3.05 9.17 -2.56
N ILE A 62 -2.87 10.19 -3.41
CA ILE A 62 -1.57 10.86 -3.58
C ILE A 62 -1.15 11.52 -2.28
N SER A 63 -2.02 12.35 -1.68
CA SER A 63 -1.71 13.01 -0.43
C SER A 63 -1.41 12.02 0.69
N ARG A 64 -2.08 10.85 0.73
CA ARG A 64 -1.76 9.80 1.70
C ARG A 64 -0.40 9.18 1.44
N LEU A 65 -0.05 8.88 0.19
CA LEU A 65 1.27 8.35 -0.16
C LEU A 65 2.39 9.32 0.20
N GLU A 66 2.22 10.62 -0.10
CA GLU A 66 3.22 11.66 0.19
C GLU A 66 3.39 11.91 1.70
N SER A 67 2.32 11.75 2.47
CA SER A 67 2.34 11.95 3.93
C SER A 67 2.63 10.69 4.73
N SER A 68 2.83 9.54 4.08
CA SER A 68 3.07 8.27 4.78
C SER A 68 4.48 7.77 4.54
N ASP A 69 5.14 7.32 5.60
CA ASP A 69 6.47 6.72 5.53
C ASP A 69 6.41 5.25 5.09
N MET A 70 5.48 4.88 4.20
CA MET A 70 5.24 3.48 3.82
C MET A 70 6.50 2.77 3.32
N ARG A 71 7.45 3.49 2.71
CA ARG A 71 8.76 2.93 2.32
C ARG A 71 9.64 2.57 3.50
N GLU A 72 9.63 3.37 4.56
CA GLU A 72 10.42 3.08 5.77
C GLU A 72 9.81 1.90 6.52
N LEU A 73 8.48 1.79 6.53
CA LEU A 73 7.76 0.68 7.14
C LEU A 73 8.05 -0.68 6.46
N LEU A 74 8.47 -0.67 5.19
CA LEU A 74 8.85 -1.89 4.46
C LEU A 74 10.18 -2.50 4.92
N ALA A 75 11.00 -1.78 5.69
CA ALA A 75 12.27 -2.33 6.20
C ALA A 75 12.07 -3.61 7.03
N TYR A 76 10.86 -3.79 7.60
CA TYR A 76 10.48 -4.94 8.42
C TYR A 76 9.60 -5.96 7.69
N ALA A 77 9.27 -5.71 6.41
CA ALA A 77 8.31 -6.49 5.66
C ALA A 77 8.93 -7.78 5.11
N SER A 78 8.13 -8.85 5.02
CA SER A 78 8.53 -10.04 4.27
C SER A 78 8.66 -9.72 2.78
N PRO A 79 9.41 -10.54 1.99
CA PRO A 79 9.51 -10.35 0.54
C PRO A 79 8.15 -10.26 -0.14
N ARG A 80 7.17 -11.03 0.32
CA ARG A 80 5.82 -11.06 -0.24
C ARG A 80 5.05 -9.76 0.02
N THR A 81 5.21 -9.18 1.22
CA THR A 81 4.64 -7.87 1.55
C THR A 81 5.30 -6.76 0.73
N ALA A 82 6.61 -6.84 0.50
CA ALA A 82 7.33 -5.89 -0.35
C ALA A 82 6.89 -5.96 -1.82
N GLU A 83 6.71 -7.15 -2.38
CA GLU A 83 6.18 -7.34 -3.74
C GLU A 83 4.77 -6.75 -3.92
N ALA A 84 3.90 -6.92 -2.91
CA ALA A 84 2.57 -6.33 -2.92
C ALA A 84 2.61 -4.79 -2.89
N TYR A 85 3.55 -4.21 -2.13
CA TYR A 85 3.77 -2.77 -2.13
C TYR A 85 4.25 -2.24 -3.48
N GLU A 86 5.24 -2.90 -4.11
CA GLU A 86 5.71 -2.46 -5.42
C GLU A 86 4.62 -2.61 -6.49
N SER A 87 3.77 -3.63 -6.40
CA SER A 87 2.59 -3.78 -7.28
C SER A 87 1.63 -2.61 -7.11
N LEU A 88 1.29 -2.24 -5.86
CA LEU A 88 0.45 -1.08 -5.58
C LEU A 88 1.09 0.20 -6.14
N ARG A 89 2.39 0.40 -5.86
CA ARG A 89 3.13 1.57 -6.34
C ARG A 89 3.14 1.67 -7.87
N TYR A 90 3.31 0.56 -8.58
CA TYR A 90 3.22 0.51 -10.03
C TYR A 90 1.86 1.00 -10.53
N TYR A 91 0.76 0.44 -9.99
CA TYR A 91 -0.59 0.83 -10.39
C TYR A 91 -0.88 2.30 -10.09
N LEU A 92 -0.48 2.80 -8.92
CA LEU A 92 -0.70 4.21 -8.55
C LEU A 92 0.11 5.17 -9.42
N THR A 93 1.35 4.81 -9.78
CA THR A 93 2.19 5.60 -10.70
C THR A 93 1.56 5.68 -12.08
N TYR A 94 1.03 4.56 -12.57
CA TYR A 94 0.33 4.53 -13.86
C TYR A 94 -0.94 5.41 -13.86
N LEU A 95 -1.76 5.31 -12.80
CA LEU A 95 -2.97 6.13 -12.65
C LEU A 95 -2.65 7.63 -12.57
N GLN A 96 -1.55 8.01 -11.91
CA GLN A 96 -1.07 9.39 -11.92
C GLN A 96 -0.65 9.85 -13.32
N GLY A 97 0.14 9.03 -14.03
CA GLY A 97 0.62 9.33 -15.39
C GLY A 97 -0.51 9.55 -16.39
N LEU A 98 -1.57 8.73 -16.36
CA LEU A 98 -2.76 8.93 -17.18
C LEU A 98 -3.44 10.29 -16.94
N ARG A 99 -3.44 10.75 -15.68
CA ARG A 99 -4.06 12.02 -15.30
C ARG A 99 -3.27 13.23 -15.80
N SER A 100 -1.93 13.13 -15.81
CA SER A 100 -1.03 14.16 -16.32
C SER A 100 -1.11 14.30 -17.84
N SER A 101 -1.33 13.20 -18.56
CA SER A 101 -1.47 13.20 -20.02
C SER A 101 -2.87 13.62 -20.52
N SER A 102 -3.84 13.77 -19.62
CA SER A 102 -5.22 14.16 -19.94
C SER A 102 -5.51 15.65 -19.68
N ARG A 103 -4.48 16.45 -19.39
CA ARG A 103 -4.53 17.92 -19.25
C ARG A 103 -3.74 18.57 -20.36
#